data_AF-A0AAV9CHU2-F1
#
_entry.id   AF-A0AAV9CHU2-F1
#
_cell.length_a   1.000
_cell.length_b   1.000
_cell.length_c   1.000
_cell.angle_alpha   90.00
_cell.angle_beta   90.00
_cell.angle_gamma   90.00
#
_symmetry.space_group_name_H-M   'P 1'
#
loop_
_entity.id
_entity.type
_entity.pdbx_description
1 polymer ?
#
loop_
_entity_poly.entity_id
_entity_poly.type
_entity_poly.pdbx_seq_one_letter_code
_entity_poly.pdbx_strand_id
1 'polypeptide(L)'
;MTTLLQCLGPCDSWASFGVSINRGKVSSENPLCRPNAIKKDYKRPYHFKCSAKSHNVNPYHNKDSFLDLHPEVSMLRGEGSDPVNSTRKDVITENLNDSSIPENYNAAKIKVIGVGGGGSNAVDRMIESSMKGVEFWIVNTDVQAMRMSPVYPEHRLQIGQELTRGLGAGGNPDIGTNAAQESKESIEEAVYGADMIFVTAGMGGGTGTGGAPVIAGIAKSMGILTVGIVTTPFSFEGRRRAVQAQEGIAALRNNVDTLIVIPNDKLLTAVSPSTPVTEAFNMADDILRQGVRGISDIITVPGLVNVDFADVRAIMENAGSSLMGIGTATGKTRARDAALNAIQSPLLDIGIERATGIVWNITGGSDLTLFEVNAAAEVIYDLVDPSANLIFGSVIDQSLSGQVSITLIATGFKRQEEPEGRTTQGSSQLGQGETIGINRRPSSFIEGNPVEIPEFLRKKGRSRYPRV
;
A
#
# COMPACT_ATOMS: atom_id res chain seq x y z
N MET A 1 32.14 -61.85 -3.57
CA MET A 1 30.89 -61.21 -4.04
C MET A 1 30.28 -60.60 -2.79
N THR A 2 30.21 -59.29 -2.61
CA THR A 2 29.32 -58.39 -3.37
C THR A 2 29.74 -56.93 -3.10
N THR A 3 30.02 -56.22 -4.20
CA THR A 3 29.75 -54.79 -4.52
C THR A 3 30.34 -53.63 -3.70
N LEU A 4 31.17 -52.84 -4.39
CA LEU A 4 31.57 -51.45 -4.10
C LEU A 4 30.38 -50.49 -4.23
N LEU A 5 30.32 -49.44 -3.39
CA LEU A 5 29.97 -48.09 -3.87
C LEU A 5 30.55 -46.97 -2.96
N GLN A 6 31.24 -46.07 -3.67
CA GLN A 6 31.60 -44.65 -3.48
C GLN A 6 31.63 -43.90 -2.13
N CYS A 7 32.68 -43.08 -2.07
CA CYS A 7 33.22 -42.30 -0.97
C CYS A 7 32.46 -41.01 -0.65
N LEU A 8 32.38 -40.71 0.66
CA LEU A 8 32.21 -39.37 1.24
C LEU A 8 33.34 -39.16 2.25
N GLY A 9 33.84 -37.93 2.34
CA GLY A 9 34.67 -37.44 3.45
C GLY A 9 34.96 -35.93 3.30
N PRO A 10 35.62 -35.28 4.28
CA PRO A 10 35.90 -35.76 5.64
C PRO A 10 35.82 -34.73 6.81
N CYS A 11 35.70 -35.30 8.02
CA CYS A 11 36.41 -35.07 9.29
C CYS A 11 36.31 -33.79 10.17
N ASP A 12 36.13 -34.12 11.46
CA ASP A 12 36.10 -33.37 12.72
C ASP A 12 37.45 -32.93 13.33
N SER A 13 37.41 -32.00 14.30
CA SER A 13 37.94 -32.11 15.70
C SER A 13 37.80 -30.74 16.43
N TRP A 14 37.03 -30.57 17.53
CA TRP A 14 37.27 -30.87 18.98
C TRP A 14 38.48 -30.08 19.58
N ALA A 15 38.48 -29.43 20.76
CA ALA A 15 37.55 -29.32 21.90
C ALA A 15 37.93 -28.14 22.87
N SER A 16 36.91 -27.64 23.60
CA SER A 16 36.76 -27.15 25.01
C SER A 16 37.91 -26.53 25.85
N PHE A 17 37.62 -25.41 26.58
CA PHE A 17 37.39 -25.34 28.06
C PHE A 17 37.29 -23.89 28.64
N GLY A 18 36.19 -23.58 29.36
CA GLY A 18 36.18 -23.17 30.80
C GLY A 18 36.60 -21.77 31.31
N VAL A 19 35.60 -20.90 31.49
CA VAL A 19 35.33 -19.74 32.40
C VAL A 19 36.25 -19.44 33.62
N SER A 20 36.54 -18.14 33.87
CA SER A 20 36.41 -17.49 35.21
C SER A 20 36.31 -15.94 35.14
N ILE A 21 35.52 -15.36 36.05
CA ILE A 21 35.06 -13.95 36.12
C ILE A 21 35.82 -13.20 37.24
N ASN A 22 36.26 -11.95 37.02
CA ASN A 22 35.98 -10.81 37.95
C ASN A 22 36.58 -9.44 37.54
N ARG A 23 35.70 -8.43 37.66
CA ARG A 23 35.88 -7.05 38.17
C ARG A 23 37.10 -6.21 37.77
N GLY A 24 36.81 -5.02 37.20
CA GLY A 24 37.43 -3.78 37.64
C GLY A 24 37.87 -2.80 36.53
N LYS A 25 37.27 -1.59 36.57
CA LYS A 25 37.81 -0.26 36.20
C LYS A 25 38.61 -0.12 34.89
N VAL A 26 38.02 0.62 33.95
CA VAL A 26 38.74 1.24 32.82
C VAL A 26 39.29 2.60 33.28
N SER A 27 40.61 2.74 33.23
CA SER A 27 41.31 4.03 33.17
C SER A 27 42.74 3.82 32.68
N SER A 28 43.05 4.30 31.48
CA SER A 28 44.41 4.64 31.02
C SER A 28 44.26 5.61 29.85
N GLU A 29 44.59 6.89 30.04
CA GLU A 29 45.90 7.52 29.84
C GLU A 29 46.09 8.08 28.42
N ASN A 30 45.89 9.40 28.33
CA ASN A 30 46.59 10.32 27.43
C ASN A 30 47.96 10.63 28.08
N PRO A 31 49.03 11.08 27.37
CA PRO A 31 48.98 12.42 26.76
C PRO A 31 49.94 12.74 25.56
N LEU A 32 49.52 13.77 24.80
CA LEU A 32 50.27 14.91 24.23
C LEU A 32 51.62 14.71 23.48
N CYS A 33 51.68 15.13 22.20
CA CYS A 33 52.46 16.31 21.72
C CYS A 33 52.41 16.52 20.18
N ARG A 34 52.21 17.77 19.76
CA ARG A 34 52.37 18.38 18.40
C ARG A 34 53.81 18.98 18.25
N PRO A 35 54.21 19.75 17.20
CA PRO A 35 53.88 19.82 15.75
C PRO A 35 55.16 19.85 14.84
N ASN A 36 55.02 19.83 13.50
CA ASN A 36 55.85 20.66 12.60
C ASN A 36 55.33 20.71 11.15
N ALA A 37 55.58 21.85 10.48
CA ALA A 37 55.10 22.25 9.17
C ALA A 37 56.23 22.31 8.13
N ILE A 38 55.97 21.98 6.85
CA ILE A 38 56.75 22.43 5.68
C ILE A 38 55.84 22.60 4.44
N LYS A 39 55.96 23.75 3.76
CA LYS A 39 55.36 24.17 2.48
C LYS A 39 56.07 23.58 1.26
N LYS A 40 55.39 23.46 0.10
CA LYS A 40 55.86 23.99 -1.21
C LYS A 40 54.79 23.96 -2.32
N ASP A 41 54.79 25.04 -3.10
CA ASP A 41 53.94 25.43 -4.24
C ASP A 41 54.13 24.62 -5.55
N TYR A 42 53.16 24.64 -6.48
CA TYR A 42 53.23 25.35 -7.79
C TYR A 42 52.11 24.97 -8.83
N LYS A 43 51.38 25.99 -9.30
CA LYS A 43 50.85 26.33 -10.67
C LYS A 43 49.99 25.36 -11.55
N ARG A 44 48.70 25.76 -11.72
CA ARG A 44 48.00 26.37 -12.91
C ARG A 44 47.69 25.54 -14.22
N PRO A 45 46.79 26.01 -15.13
CA PRO A 45 45.49 25.36 -15.43
C PRO A 45 45.29 24.95 -16.92
N TYR A 46 44.15 24.32 -17.27
CA TYR A 46 43.72 24.15 -18.67
C TYR A 46 42.35 24.75 -18.97
N HIS A 47 42.34 25.52 -20.07
CA HIS A 47 41.23 26.16 -20.76
C HIS A 47 40.27 25.16 -21.41
N PHE A 48 38.96 25.43 -21.35
CA PHE A 48 38.02 25.04 -22.41
C PHE A 48 37.73 26.26 -23.28
N LYS A 49 37.91 26.11 -24.60
CA LYS A 49 37.67 27.13 -25.62
C LYS A 49 36.37 26.78 -26.35
N CYS A 50 35.46 27.74 -26.37
CA CYS A 50 34.27 27.76 -27.22
C CYS A 50 34.69 28.15 -28.66
N SER A 51 34.07 27.57 -29.69
CA SER A 51 34.10 28.12 -31.04
C SER A 51 32.78 27.81 -31.76
N ALA A 52 31.94 28.82 -31.84
CA ALA A 52 30.86 28.92 -32.80
C ALA A 52 31.42 29.18 -34.21
N LYS A 53 30.83 28.59 -35.25
CA LYS A 53 30.63 29.26 -36.54
C LYS A 53 29.31 28.83 -37.16
N SER A 54 28.48 29.85 -37.37
CA SER A 54 27.31 29.96 -38.22
C SER A 54 27.61 29.60 -39.69
N HIS A 55 26.58 29.20 -40.45
CA HIS A 55 26.12 29.96 -41.60
C HIS A 55 24.67 29.61 -41.94
N ASN A 56 23.99 30.62 -42.48
CA ASN A 56 22.55 30.80 -42.68
C ASN A 56 22.27 30.88 -44.20
N VAL A 57 20.97 30.82 -44.55
CA VAL A 57 20.27 31.32 -45.77
C VAL A 57 19.84 30.29 -46.85
N ASN A 58 18.60 29.76 -46.72
CA ASN A 58 17.32 29.98 -47.49
C ASN A 58 17.31 30.22 -49.04
N PRO A 59 16.15 30.22 -49.77
CA PRO A 59 14.92 29.35 -49.82
C PRO A 59 14.32 29.12 -51.28
N TYR A 60 13.07 28.60 -51.37
CA TYR A 60 12.11 28.42 -52.53
C TYR A 60 12.21 27.08 -53.30
N HIS A 61 11.16 26.32 -53.71
CA HIS A 61 9.75 26.50 -54.14
C HIS A 61 8.96 25.19 -53.82
N ASN A 62 7.73 25.17 -53.27
CA ASN A 62 6.37 25.43 -53.82
C ASN A 62 5.72 24.32 -54.69
N LYS A 63 4.49 23.94 -54.28
CA LYS A 63 3.35 23.29 -54.99
C LYS A 63 3.11 21.77 -54.91
N ASP A 64 2.15 21.43 -54.03
CA ASP A 64 0.86 20.72 -54.24
C ASP A 64 0.75 19.50 -55.19
N SER A 65 0.20 18.39 -54.68
CA SER A 65 -1.22 17.99 -54.89
C SER A 65 -1.46 16.47 -54.74
N PHE A 66 -2.26 16.09 -53.73
CA PHE A 66 -3.44 15.20 -53.72
C PHE A 66 -3.46 13.84 -54.50
N LEU A 67 -4.10 12.83 -53.85
CA LEU A 67 -4.44 11.42 -54.24
C LEU A 67 -3.39 10.38 -53.79
N ASP A 68 -3.66 9.21 -53.20
CA ASP A 68 -4.81 8.48 -52.65
C ASP A 68 -4.23 7.27 -51.86
N LEU A 69 -4.62 7.02 -50.61
CA LEU A 69 -5.42 5.87 -50.11
C LEU A 69 -4.99 4.42 -50.48
N HIS A 70 -4.70 3.66 -49.42
CA HIS A 70 -4.77 2.20 -49.18
C HIS A 70 -3.85 1.19 -49.92
N PRO A 71 -3.19 0.27 -49.17
CA PRO A 71 -2.57 -0.92 -49.74
C PRO A 71 -3.40 -2.18 -49.44
N GLU A 72 -4.03 -2.76 -50.45
CA GLU A 72 -4.32 -4.21 -50.47
C GLU A 72 -4.11 -4.77 -51.88
N VAL A 73 -3.55 -5.98 -51.92
CA VAL A 73 -3.40 -6.90 -53.06
C VAL A 73 -2.21 -6.66 -54.00
N SER A 74 -1.13 -7.41 -53.76
CA SER A 74 -0.49 -8.22 -54.81
C SER A 74 0.42 -9.29 -54.22
N MET A 75 -0.21 -10.42 -53.85
CA MET A 75 0.42 -11.73 -54.03
C MET A 75 0.33 -12.07 -55.52
N LEU A 76 1.46 -12.47 -56.12
CA LEU A 76 1.63 -13.37 -57.28
C LEU A 76 2.86 -12.96 -58.10
N ARG A 77 3.99 -13.64 -57.86
CA ARG A 77 4.85 -14.19 -58.92
C ARG A 77 5.88 -15.12 -58.30
N GLY A 78 5.69 -16.42 -58.52
CA GLY A 78 6.75 -17.42 -58.41
C GLY A 78 7.42 -17.62 -59.76
N GLU A 79 8.67 -18.09 -59.71
CA GLU A 79 9.53 -18.77 -60.70
C GLU A 79 10.98 -18.52 -60.19
N GLY A 80 11.92 -19.45 -60.01
CA GLY A 80 12.05 -20.90 -60.19
C GLY A 80 13.56 -21.25 -60.02
N SER A 81 13.84 -22.49 -59.58
CA SER A 81 15.09 -23.30 -59.71
C SER A 81 16.43 -22.95 -59.00
N ASP A 82 16.78 -23.85 -58.08
CA ASP A 82 18.02 -24.29 -57.38
C ASP A 82 19.34 -24.47 -58.20
N PRO A 83 20.52 -24.89 -57.64
CA PRO A 83 21.16 -24.69 -56.30
C PRO A 83 22.74 -24.55 -56.29
N VAL A 84 23.32 -24.39 -55.07
CA VAL A 84 24.70 -24.72 -54.58
C VAL A 84 25.94 -24.01 -55.19
N ASN A 85 26.69 -23.23 -54.39
CA ASN A 85 27.99 -23.66 -53.81
C ASN A 85 28.60 -22.63 -52.83
N SER A 86 29.25 -23.14 -51.79
CA SER A 86 29.88 -22.40 -50.69
C SER A 86 31.19 -21.72 -51.07
N THR A 87 31.48 -20.54 -50.52
CA THR A 87 32.82 -20.25 -49.98
C THR A 87 32.75 -19.14 -48.92
N ARG A 88 33.69 -19.22 -47.98
CA ARG A 88 33.66 -18.72 -46.62
C ARG A 88 34.16 -17.27 -46.48
N LYS A 89 33.67 -16.67 -45.38
CA LYS A 89 34.30 -15.65 -44.50
C LYS A 89 34.38 -14.22 -45.05
N ASP A 90 33.63 -13.32 -44.40
CA ASP A 90 34.27 -12.38 -43.49
C ASP A 90 33.36 -12.04 -42.31
N VAL A 91 34.00 -11.96 -41.15
CA VAL A 91 33.43 -11.73 -39.83
C VAL A 91 33.38 -10.23 -39.60
N ILE A 92 32.18 -9.68 -39.40
CA ILE A 92 32.00 -8.42 -38.67
C ILE A 92 31.03 -8.71 -37.53
N THR A 93 31.61 -8.73 -36.33
CA THR A 93 30.92 -8.89 -35.05
C THR A 93 30.17 -7.60 -34.74
N GLU A 94 28.86 -7.54 -35.01
CA GLU A 94 27.98 -6.59 -34.35
C GLU A 94 27.18 -7.30 -33.27
N ASN A 95 27.44 -6.88 -32.04
CA ASN A 95 26.73 -7.31 -30.84
C ASN A 95 25.29 -6.77 -30.90
N LEU A 96 24.35 -7.58 -31.37
CA LEU A 96 22.92 -7.36 -31.17
C LEU A 96 22.53 -7.82 -29.77
N ASN A 97 22.92 -7.03 -28.77
CA ASN A 97 22.26 -7.01 -27.47
C ASN A 97 21.32 -5.80 -27.44
N ASP A 98 20.24 -5.88 -28.18
CA ASP A 98 19.05 -5.08 -27.92
C ASP A 98 17.84 -6.00 -27.94
N SER A 99 17.71 -6.76 -26.85
CA SER A 99 16.44 -7.37 -26.48
C SER A 99 15.63 -6.33 -25.71
N SER A 100 15.26 -5.24 -26.37
CA SER A 100 14.10 -4.45 -25.98
C SER A 100 12.88 -5.34 -26.17
N ILE A 101 12.47 -5.99 -25.07
CA ILE A 101 11.11 -6.50 -24.92
C ILE A 101 10.17 -5.37 -25.36
N PRO A 102 9.19 -5.59 -26.24
CA PRO A 102 8.29 -4.51 -26.64
C PRO A 102 7.66 -3.98 -25.36
N GLU A 103 7.90 -2.70 -25.02
CA GLU A 103 7.18 -2.05 -23.94
C GLU A 103 5.70 -2.26 -24.22
N ASN A 104 5.03 -2.94 -23.30
CA ASN A 104 3.65 -3.34 -23.45
C ASN A 104 2.80 -2.08 -23.27
N TYR A 105 2.63 -1.29 -24.34
CA TYR A 105 1.97 0.02 -24.35
C TYR A 105 0.49 0.00 -23.86
N ASN A 106 -0.05 -1.17 -23.52
CA ASN A 106 -1.44 -1.36 -23.07
C ASN A 106 -1.58 -1.92 -21.64
N ALA A 107 -0.49 -2.10 -20.88
CA ALA A 107 -0.59 -2.58 -19.50
C ALA A 107 -0.73 -1.43 -18.51
N ALA A 108 -1.74 -1.49 -17.64
CA ALA A 108 -1.92 -0.50 -16.58
C ALA A 108 -0.71 -0.50 -15.63
N LYS A 109 -0.17 0.69 -15.36
CA LYS A 109 0.98 0.89 -14.48
C LYS A 109 0.50 1.01 -13.04
N ILE A 110 0.74 -0.02 -12.25
CA ILE A 110 0.35 -0.10 -10.84
C ILE A 110 1.58 0.11 -9.96
N LYS A 111 1.50 1.05 -9.00
CA LYS A 111 2.54 1.24 -7.97
C LYS A 111 1.99 0.99 -6.57
N VAL A 112 2.83 0.45 -5.68
CA VAL A 112 2.53 0.24 -4.27
C VAL A 112 3.47 1.09 -3.44
N ILE A 113 2.91 2.03 -2.68
CA ILE A 113 3.66 3.00 -1.87
C ILE A 113 3.50 2.66 -0.39
N GLY A 114 4.54 2.10 0.22
CA GLY A 114 4.60 1.78 1.64
C GLY A 114 5.07 2.96 2.49
N VAL A 115 4.17 3.54 3.29
CA VAL A 115 4.43 4.77 4.06
C VAL A 115 4.72 4.47 5.53
N GLY A 116 5.89 4.91 6.00
CA GLY A 116 6.39 4.66 7.35
C GLY A 116 6.74 3.19 7.61
N GLY A 117 7.14 2.87 8.85
CA GLY A 117 7.67 1.53 9.18
C GLY A 117 6.72 0.37 8.84
N GLY A 118 5.45 0.44 9.26
CA GLY A 118 4.48 -0.62 8.97
C GLY A 118 4.18 -0.78 7.47
N GLY A 119 4.05 0.34 6.74
CA GLY A 119 3.86 0.30 5.29
C GLY A 119 5.08 -0.25 4.56
N SER A 120 6.29 0.13 5.00
CA SER A 120 7.55 -0.41 4.45
C SER A 120 7.66 -1.92 4.68
N ASN A 121 7.36 -2.41 5.89
CA ASN A 121 7.38 -3.84 6.19
C ASN A 121 6.41 -4.64 5.30
N ALA A 122 5.20 -4.12 5.09
CA ALA A 122 4.22 -4.75 4.21
C ALA A 122 4.73 -4.83 2.76
N VAL A 123 5.38 -3.77 2.26
CA VAL A 123 6.00 -3.75 0.93
C VAL A 123 7.16 -4.75 0.83
N ASP A 124 8.04 -4.78 1.84
CA ASP A 124 9.15 -5.74 1.90
C ASP A 124 8.62 -7.18 1.80
N ARG A 125 7.52 -7.47 2.49
CA ARG A 125 6.86 -8.77 2.44
C ARG A 125 6.22 -9.08 1.08
N MET A 126 5.66 -8.07 0.40
CA MET A 126 5.14 -8.22 -0.96
C MET A 126 6.26 -8.61 -1.95
N ILE A 127 7.44 -8.00 -1.81
CA ILE A 127 8.63 -8.34 -2.61
C ILE A 127 9.10 -9.76 -2.32
N GLU A 128 9.22 -10.15 -1.06
CA GLU A 128 9.58 -11.51 -0.66
C GLU A 128 8.62 -12.57 -1.23
N SER A 129 7.33 -12.23 -1.34
CA SER A 129 6.32 -13.09 -1.94
C SER A 129 6.34 -13.16 -3.48
N SER A 130 7.29 -12.46 -4.13
CA SER A 130 7.46 -12.42 -5.59
C SER A 130 6.20 -11.95 -6.35
N MET A 131 5.48 -10.96 -5.79
CA MET A 131 4.34 -10.33 -6.47
C MET A 131 4.81 -9.64 -7.77
N LYS A 132 4.08 -9.88 -8.86
CA LYS A 132 4.45 -9.43 -10.22
C LYS A 132 3.54 -8.31 -10.69
N GLY A 133 3.99 -7.54 -11.69
CA GLY A 133 3.18 -6.54 -12.38
C GLY A 133 2.93 -5.27 -11.57
N VAL A 134 3.64 -5.07 -10.45
CA VAL A 134 3.53 -3.87 -9.62
C VAL A 134 4.93 -3.32 -9.30
N GLU A 135 5.03 -2.00 -9.22
CA GLU A 135 6.25 -1.28 -8.85
C GLU A 135 6.20 -0.89 -7.37
N PHE A 136 7.19 -1.30 -6.59
CA PHE A 136 7.21 -1.09 -5.14
C PHE A 136 8.04 0.14 -4.76
N TRP A 137 7.47 0.99 -3.93
CA TRP A 137 8.10 2.15 -3.32
C TRP A 137 7.95 2.12 -1.81
N ILE A 138 8.95 2.64 -1.11
CA ILE A 138 8.85 2.92 0.32
C ILE A 138 9.12 4.39 0.59
N VAL A 139 8.31 4.98 1.45
CA VAL A 139 8.39 6.39 1.83
C VAL A 139 8.54 6.47 3.34
N ASN A 140 9.66 7.01 3.82
CA ASN A 140 9.90 7.09 5.26
C ASN A 140 10.74 8.30 5.66
N THR A 141 10.57 8.71 6.91
CA THR A 141 11.41 9.71 7.60
C THR A 141 12.61 9.06 8.30
N ASP A 142 12.59 7.75 8.49
CA ASP A 142 13.66 6.98 9.13
C ASP A 142 14.56 6.33 8.06
N VAL A 143 15.78 6.86 7.92
CA VAL A 143 16.76 6.40 6.93
C VAL A 143 17.32 5.02 7.29
N GLN A 144 17.41 4.70 8.58
CA GLN A 144 17.96 3.41 9.01
C GLN A 144 17.03 2.28 8.60
N ALA A 145 15.72 2.46 8.83
CA ALA A 145 14.71 1.50 8.38
C ALA A 145 14.74 1.32 6.85
N MET A 146 14.83 2.40 6.08
CA MET A 146 14.86 2.33 4.61
C MET A 146 16.08 1.60 4.04
N ARG A 147 17.23 1.66 4.71
CA ARG A 147 18.45 0.99 4.23
C ARG A 147 18.33 -0.54 4.30
N MET A 148 17.57 -1.05 5.25
CA MET A 148 17.38 -2.49 5.48
C MET A 148 16.39 -3.14 4.51
N SER A 149 15.53 -2.34 3.87
CA SER A 149 14.52 -2.84 2.92
C SER A 149 15.15 -3.46 1.65
N PRO A 150 14.58 -4.54 1.09
CA PRO A 150 14.95 -5.12 -0.20
C PRO A 150 14.53 -4.28 -1.42
N VAL A 151 13.71 -3.23 -1.25
CA VAL A 151 13.26 -2.36 -2.35
C VAL A 151 14.45 -1.74 -3.08
N TYR A 152 14.37 -1.53 -4.40
CA TYR A 152 15.46 -0.89 -5.14
C TYR A 152 15.79 0.51 -4.59
N PRO A 153 17.06 0.90 -4.40
CA PRO A 153 17.45 2.19 -3.82
C PRO A 153 16.76 3.42 -4.43
N GLU A 154 16.55 3.41 -5.74
CA GLU A 154 15.85 4.45 -6.51
C GLU A 154 14.36 4.59 -6.14
N HIS A 155 13.73 3.55 -5.61
CA HIS A 155 12.33 3.57 -5.17
C HIS A 155 12.19 3.77 -3.64
N ARG A 156 13.28 4.18 -2.97
CA ARG A 156 13.29 4.50 -1.54
C ARG A 156 13.25 6.02 -1.37
N LEU A 157 12.07 6.56 -1.17
CA LEU A 157 11.87 8.01 -1.02
C LEU A 157 12.00 8.43 0.44
N GLN A 158 13.06 9.18 0.75
CA GLN A 158 13.20 9.80 2.07
C GLN A 158 12.41 11.11 2.09
N ILE A 159 11.60 11.31 3.13
CA ILE A 159 10.84 12.55 3.33
C ILE A 159 11.24 13.25 4.64
N GLY A 160 11.03 14.57 4.69
CA GLY A 160 11.28 15.37 5.90
C GLY A 160 12.74 15.37 6.35
N GLN A 161 13.67 15.54 5.42
CA GLN A 161 15.10 15.49 5.70
C GLN A 161 15.51 16.64 6.63
N GLU A 162 14.93 17.82 6.44
CA GLU A 162 15.20 18.99 7.27
C GLU A 162 14.58 18.85 8.67
N LEU A 163 13.33 18.36 8.72
CA LEU A 163 12.56 18.24 9.97
C LEU A 163 13.06 17.13 10.89
N THR A 164 13.38 15.96 10.34
CA THR A 164 13.67 14.76 11.13
C THR A 164 15.15 14.41 11.19
N ARG A 165 15.96 14.97 10.28
CA ARG A 165 17.37 14.59 10.09
C ARG A 165 17.56 13.08 9.86
N GLY A 166 16.53 12.42 9.30
CA GLY A 166 16.54 10.99 9.02
C GLY A 166 16.30 10.08 10.23
N LEU A 167 15.83 10.61 11.36
CA LEU A 167 15.63 9.88 12.62
C LEU A 167 14.17 9.45 12.87
N GLY A 168 13.27 9.72 11.92
CA GLY A 168 11.85 9.41 12.08
C GLY A 168 11.00 10.52 12.71
N ALA A 169 9.68 10.37 12.62
CA ALA A 169 8.70 11.34 13.12
C ALA A 169 8.38 11.23 14.62
N GLY A 170 9.03 10.33 15.37
CA GLY A 170 8.85 10.20 16.83
C GLY A 170 7.41 9.89 17.30
N GLY A 171 6.58 9.27 16.46
CA GLY A 171 5.17 9.00 16.77
C GLY A 171 4.27 10.24 16.75
N ASN A 172 4.71 11.33 16.13
CA ASN A 172 3.92 12.53 15.92
C ASN A 172 3.41 12.62 14.45
N PRO A 173 2.09 12.52 14.20
CA PRO A 173 1.51 12.66 12.87
C PRO A 173 1.77 14.02 12.21
N ASP A 174 1.85 15.11 12.97
CA ASP A 174 2.08 16.45 12.42
C ASP A 174 3.46 16.54 11.75
N ILE A 175 4.47 15.89 12.35
CA ILE A 175 5.81 15.78 11.76
C ILE A 175 5.76 14.96 10.47
N GLY A 176 4.99 13.87 10.44
CA GLY A 176 4.80 13.06 9.23
C GLY A 176 4.13 13.84 8.10
N THR A 177 3.12 14.66 8.44
CA THR A 177 2.40 15.52 7.50
C THR A 177 3.32 16.58 6.91
N ASN A 178 4.05 17.31 7.77
CA ASN A 178 4.98 18.34 7.34
C ASN A 178 6.15 17.76 6.53
N ALA A 179 6.64 16.57 6.90
CA ALA A 179 7.68 15.85 6.16
C ALA A 179 7.23 15.50 4.74
N ALA A 180 6.00 15.00 4.57
CA ALA A 180 5.46 14.71 3.24
C ALA A 180 5.22 16.00 2.43
N GLN A 181 4.78 17.08 3.08
CA GLN A 181 4.56 18.37 2.43
C GLN A 181 5.87 19.05 1.99
N GLU A 182 6.94 18.94 2.79
CA GLU A 182 8.31 19.37 2.46
C GLU A 182 8.80 18.67 1.19
N SER A 183 8.52 17.38 1.05
CA SER A 183 9.01 16.54 -0.04
C SER A 183 7.99 16.34 -1.17
N LYS A 184 7.06 17.29 -1.36
CA LYS A 184 5.96 17.18 -2.33
C LYS A 184 6.45 16.90 -3.76
N GLU A 185 7.46 17.62 -4.25
CA GLU A 185 7.98 17.45 -5.61
C GLU A 185 8.53 16.03 -5.84
N SER A 186 9.26 15.49 -4.88
CA SER A 186 9.79 14.13 -4.95
C SER A 186 8.69 13.06 -4.87
N ILE A 187 7.60 13.33 -4.16
CA ILE A 187 6.42 12.45 -4.14
C ILE A 187 5.71 12.47 -5.50
N GLU A 188 5.54 13.65 -6.11
CA GLU A 188 4.96 13.79 -7.45
C GLU A 188 5.76 13.00 -8.49
N GLU A 189 7.09 13.07 -8.45
CA GLU A 189 7.97 12.28 -9.32
C GLU A 189 7.83 10.77 -9.08
N ALA A 190 7.77 10.34 -7.81
CA ALA A 190 7.62 8.93 -7.46
C ALA A 190 6.29 8.33 -7.96
N VAL A 191 5.18 9.06 -7.86
CA VAL A 191 3.86 8.58 -8.31
C VAL A 191 3.61 8.81 -9.80
N TYR A 192 4.47 9.59 -10.47
CA TYR A 192 4.29 9.94 -11.87
C TYR A 192 4.18 8.70 -12.79
N GLY A 193 3.28 8.80 -13.77
CA GLY A 193 3.05 7.78 -14.78
C GLY A 193 2.30 6.54 -14.29
N ALA A 194 1.83 6.50 -13.03
CA ALA A 194 0.97 5.42 -12.54
C ALA A 194 -0.48 5.64 -12.99
N ASP A 195 -1.15 4.58 -13.40
CA ASP A 195 -2.61 4.57 -13.63
C ASP A 195 -3.37 4.34 -12.32
N MET A 196 -2.74 3.58 -11.42
CA MET A 196 -3.26 3.20 -10.11
C MET A 196 -2.15 3.15 -9.07
N ILE A 197 -2.46 3.61 -7.86
CA ILE A 197 -1.57 3.45 -6.71
C ILE A 197 -2.27 2.84 -5.51
N PHE A 198 -1.53 1.98 -4.81
CA PHE A 198 -1.88 1.49 -3.49
C PHE A 198 -1.05 2.22 -2.44
N VAL A 199 -1.69 2.99 -1.57
CA VAL A 199 -1.02 3.60 -0.42
C VAL A 199 -1.23 2.70 0.79
N THR A 200 -0.15 2.07 1.26
CA THR A 200 -0.19 1.17 2.42
C THR A 200 0.53 1.76 3.62
N ALA A 201 -0.12 1.72 4.79
CA ALA A 201 0.43 2.27 6.01
C ALA A 201 -0.14 1.61 7.28
N GLY A 202 0.71 1.49 8.30
CA GLY A 202 0.27 1.22 9.67
C GLY A 202 -0.11 2.50 10.39
N MET A 203 -1.39 2.66 10.74
CA MET A 203 -1.91 3.88 11.37
C MET A 203 -1.62 3.89 12.87
N GLY A 204 -1.53 5.10 13.44
CA GLY A 204 -1.20 5.32 14.85
C GLY A 204 0.29 5.60 15.12
N GLY A 205 1.14 5.55 14.09
CA GLY A 205 2.50 6.08 14.10
C GLY A 205 2.56 7.58 13.76
N GLY A 206 3.77 8.10 13.52
CA GLY A 206 3.95 9.47 13.03
C GLY A 206 3.93 9.55 11.50
N THR A 207 4.87 8.87 10.86
CA THR A 207 5.10 8.96 9.40
C THR A 207 3.95 8.38 8.58
N GLY A 208 3.47 7.17 8.89
CA GLY A 208 2.34 6.56 8.18
C GLY A 208 1.06 7.38 8.32
N THR A 209 0.68 7.70 9.56
CA THR A 209 -0.54 8.45 9.88
C THR A 209 -0.59 9.84 9.24
N GLY A 210 0.52 10.59 9.25
CA GLY A 210 0.57 11.94 8.70
C GLY A 210 0.93 12.01 7.23
N GLY A 211 1.82 11.12 6.76
CA GLY A 211 2.33 11.14 5.38
C GLY A 211 1.39 10.48 4.38
N ALA A 212 0.70 9.40 4.76
CA ALA A 212 -0.17 8.67 3.83
C ALA A 212 -1.31 9.53 3.24
N PRO A 213 -2.03 10.37 4.02
CA PRO A 213 -3.05 11.27 3.47
C PRO A 213 -2.49 12.27 2.44
N VAL A 214 -1.28 12.80 2.68
CA VAL A 214 -0.64 13.77 1.78
C VAL A 214 -0.25 13.11 0.47
N ILE A 215 0.40 11.94 0.52
CA ILE A 215 0.81 11.17 -0.67
C ILE A 215 -0.41 10.77 -1.49
N ALA A 216 -1.46 10.26 -0.83
CA ALA A 216 -2.71 9.91 -1.49
C ALA A 216 -3.36 11.12 -2.17
N GLY A 217 -3.41 12.27 -1.48
CA GLY A 217 -4.00 13.49 -2.01
C GLY A 217 -3.26 14.02 -3.24
N ILE A 218 -1.92 13.94 -3.25
CA ILE A 218 -1.09 14.29 -4.40
C ILE A 218 -1.45 13.40 -5.60
N ALA A 219 -1.42 12.08 -5.42
CA ALA A 219 -1.73 11.13 -6.50
C ALA A 219 -3.15 11.29 -7.04
N LYS A 220 -4.14 11.43 -6.14
CA LYS A 220 -5.54 11.67 -6.53
C LYS A 220 -5.69 12.97 -7.32
N SER A 221 -5.00 14.04 -6.93
CA SER A 221 -5.01 15.31 -7.67
C SER A 221 -4.39 15.22 -9.07
N MET A 222 -3.54 14.21 -9.30
CA MET A 222 -2.94 13.90 -10.61
C MET A 222 -3.83 12.99 -11.47
N GLY A 223 -5.03 12.59 -11.01
CA GLY A 223 -5.97 11.73 -11.74
C GLY A 223 -5.69 10.23 -11.63
N ILE A 224 -4.79 9.85 -10.73
CA ILE A 224 -4.38 8.47 -10.49
C ILE A 224 -5.41 7.79 -9.59
N LEU A 225 -5.87 6.59 -9.96
CA LEU A 225 -6.80 5.82 -9.12
C LEU A 225 -6.10 5.44 -7.81
N THR A 226 -6.54 6.03 -6.70
CA THR A 226 -5.81 5.98 -5.43
C THR A 226 -6.55 5.12 -4.42
N VAL A 227 -5.97 3.97 -4.07
CA VAL A 227 -6.53 3.04 -3.09
C VAL A 227 -5.69 3.05 -1.82
N GLY A 228 -6.28 3.46 -0.69
CA GLY A 228 -5.65 3.36 0.62
C GLY A 228 -5.94 2.00 1.26
N ILE A 229 -4.91 1.26 1.65
CA ILE A 229 -5.05 0.01 2.42
C ILE A 229 -4.26 0.16 3.71
N VAL A 230 -4.95 0.33 4.84
CA VAL A 230 -4.30 0.71 6.10
C VAL A 230 -4.73 -0.17 7.26
N THR A 231 -3.82 -0.38 8.22
CA THR A 231 -4.12 -1.10 9.45
C THR A 231 -4.35 -0.17 10.63
N THR A 232 -5.28 -0.51 11.53
CA THR A 232 -5.38 0.14 12.84
C THR A 232 -4.49 -0.60 13.84
N PRO A 233 -3.92 0.08 14.86
CA PRO A 233 -3.05 -0.58 15.83
C PRO A 233 -3.82 -1.62 16.66
N PHE A 234 -3.10 -2.58 17.24
CA PHE A 234 -3.66 -3.48 18.24
C PHE A 234 -4.05 -2.71 19.51
N SER A 235 -5.09 -3.19 20.21
CA SER A 235 -5.53 -2.64 21.49
C SER A 235 -4.40 -2.52 22.52
N PHE A 236 -3.43 -3.45 22.52
CA PHE A 236 -2.30 -3.44 23.45
C PHE A 236 -1.26 -2.35 23.16
N GLU A 237 -1.22 -1.78 21.95
CA GLU A 237 -0.28 -0.70 21.60
C GLU A 237 -0.66 0.64 22.27
N GLY A 238 -1.88 0.73 22.79
CA GLY A 238 -2.34 1.81 23.65
C GLY A 238 -3.26 2.81 22.97
N ARG A 239 -4.08 3.47 23.79
CA ARG A 239 -5.15 4.38 23.34
C ARG A 239 -4.66 5.55 22.50
N ARG A 240 -3.46 6.06 22.78
CA ARG A 240 -2.89 7.19 22.02
C ARG A 240 -2.73 6.84 20.55
N ARG A 241 -2.22 5.65 20.22
CA ARG A 241 -2.09 5.21 18.82
C ARG A 241 -3.44 5.02 18.16
N ALA A 242 -4.43 4.48 18.89
CA ALA A 242 -5.78 4.31 18.38
C ALA A 242 -6.44 5.65 17.99
N VAL A 243 -6.31 6.68 18.83
CA VAL A 243 -6.83 8.03 18.53
C VAL A 243 -6.13 8.63 17.30
N GLN A 244 -4.78 8.57 17.28
CA GLN A 244 -4.00 9.04 16.13
C GLN A 244 -4.39 8.30 14.84
N ALA A 245 -4.63 6.99 14.91
CA ALA A 245 -5.07 6.20 13.77
C ALA A 245 -6.44 6.65 13.25
N GLN A 246 -7.41 6.90 14.14
CA GLN A 246 -8.74 7.38 13.75
C GLN A 246 -8.67 8.73 13.05
N GLU A 247 -7.89 9.68 13.57
CA GLU A 247 -7.68 10.99 12.98
C GLU A 247 -7.02 10.88 11.59
N GLY A 248 -5.96 10.08 11.47
CA GLY A 248 -5.28 9.85 10.19
C GLY A 248 -6.16 9.15 9.16
N ILE A 249 -7.00 8.19 9.57
CA ILE A 249 -7.96 7.50 8.69
C ILE A 249 -9.02 8.47 8.20
N ALA A 250 -9.50 9.38 9.06
CA ALA A 250 -10.45 10.41 8.66
C ALA A 250 -9.84 11.36 7.62
N ALA A 251 -8.58 11.76 7.80
CA ALA A 251 -7.85 12.57 6.81
C ALA A 251 -7.61 11.79 5.50
N LEU A 252 -7.19 10.54 5.58
CA LEU A 252 -6.91 9.69 4.41
C LEU A 252 -8.17 9.47 3.57
N ARG A 253 -9.33 9.26 4.20
CA ARG A 253 -10.62 9.04 3.51
C ARG A 253 -10.95 10.13 2.49
N ASN A 254 -10.60 11.39 2.77
CA ASN A 254 -10.88 12.50 1.87
C ASN A 254 -9.89 12.58 0.69
N ASN A 255 -8.78 11.85 0.77
CA ASN A 255 -7.65 11.93 -0.16
C ASN A 255 -7.49 10.66 -1.02
N VAL A 256 -8.37 9.68 -0.88
CA VAL A 256 -8.36 8.43 -1.67
C VAL A 256 -9.67 8.27 -2.43
N ASP A 257 -9.68 7.38 -3.43
CA ASP A 257 -10.89 6.95 -4.11
C ASP A 257 -11.59 5.83 -3.34
N THR A 258 -10.79 4.86 -2.88
CA THR A 258 -11.23 3.75 -2.05
C THR A 258 -10.33 3.61 -0.83
N LEU A 259 -10.92 3.41 0.35
CA LEU A 259 -10.22 3.17 1.61
C LEU A 259 -10.62 1.82 2.21
N ILE A 260 -9.65 0.91 2.31
CA ILE A 260 -9.77 -0.36 3.02
C ILE A 260 -9.07 -0.22 4.37
N VAL A 261 -9.83 -0.39 5.46
CA VAL A 261 -9.30 -0.33 6.83
C VAL A 261 -9.30 -1.73 7.42
N ILE A 262 -8.12 -2.20 7.81
CA ILE A 262 -7.93 -3.52 8.41
C ILE A 262 -7.74 -3.34 9.93
N PRO A 263 -8.72 -3.73 10.74
CA PRO A 263 -8.58 -3.70 12.18
C PRO A 263 -7.68 -4.83 12.70
N ASN A 264 -6.47 -4.51 13.19
CA ASN A 264 -5.55 -5.54 13.70
C ASN A 264 -6.15 -6.37 14.86
N ASP A 265 -7.05 -5.78 15.65
CA ASP A 265 -7.74 -6.53 16.72
C ASP A 265 -8.60 -7.68 16.18
N LYS A 266 -9.09 -7.62 14.93
CA LYS A 266 -9.82 -8.74 14.33
C LYS A 266 -8.90 -9.92 14.01
N LEU A 267 -7.62 -9.64 13.75
CA LEU A 267 -6.61 -10.68 13.54
C LEU A 267 -6.39 -11.50 14.83
N LEU A 268 -6.57 -10.89 16.00
CA LEU A 268 -6.48 -11.59 17.29
C LEU A 268 -7.57 -12.66 17.47
N THR A 269 -8.70 -12.54 16.76
CA THR A 269 -9.77 -13.55 16.84
C THR A 269 -9.43 -14.85 16.09
N ALA A 270 -8.47 -14.78 15.17
CA ALA A 270 -8.06 -15.89 14.32
C ALA A 270 -6.80 -16.63 14.84
N VAL A 271 -6.14 -16.11 15.89
CA VAL A 271 -4.87 -16.66 16.41
C VAL A 271 -5.03 -17.34 17.77
N SER A 272 -4.11 -18.26 18.04
CA SER A 272 -3.99 -18.93 19.33
C SER A 272 -3.48 -17.94 20.40
N PRO A 273 -3.90 -18.07 21.68
CA PRO A 273 -3.30 -17.32 22.79
C PRO A 273 -1.78 -17.52 22.95
N SER A 274 -1.21 -18.57 22.34
CA SER A 274 0.23 -18.85 22.36
C SER A 274 1.01 -18.18 21.23
N THR A 275 0.34 -17.48 20.31
CA THR A 275 0.98 -16.89 19.13
C THR A 275 1.92 -15.75 19.54
N PRO A 276 3.20 -15.76 19.12
CA PRO A 276 4.14 -14.68 19.38
C PRO A 276 3.71 -13.35 18.76
N VAL A 277 4.07 -12.23 19.39
CA VAL A 277 3.75 -10.88 18.91
C VAL A 277 4.29 -10.62 17.50
N THR A 278 5.48 -11.15 17.18
CA THR A 278 6.08 -11.04 15.84
C THR A 278 5.20 -11.67 14.77
N GLU A 279 4.57 -12.81 15.09
CA GLU A 279 3.67 -13.51 14.16
C GLU A 279 2.36 -12.73 13.97
N ALA A 280 1.87 -12.05 15.00
CA ALA A 280 0.71 -11.17 14.90
C ALA A 280 0.93 -9.98 13.95
N PHE A 281 2.11 -9.34 14.00
CA PHE A 281 2.46 -8.28 13.04
C PHE A 281 2.64 -8.83 11.62
N ASN A 282 3.29 -10.00 11.48
CA ASN A 282 3.41 -10.66 10.18
C ASN A 282 2.04 -10.99 9.57
N MET A 283 1.05 -11.32 10.40
CA MET A 283 -0.32 -11.54 9.94
C MET A 283 -0.96 -10.24 9.40
N ALA A 284 -0.74 -9.11 10.07
CA ALA A 284 -1.22 -7.82 9.59
C ALA A 284 -0.59 -7.45 8.23
N ASP A 285 0.72 -7.66 8.10
CA ASP A 285 1.45 -7.45 6.85
C ASP A 285 0.97 -8.41 5.74
N ASP A 286 0.64 -9.65 6.08
CA ASP A 286 0.10 -10.62 5.12
C ASP A 286 -1.30 -10.22 4.62
N ILE A 287 -2.15 -9.67 5.48
CA ILE A 287 -3.46 -9.14 5.05
C ILE A 287 -3.28 -7.93 4.13
N LEU A 288 -2.34 -7.03 4.41
CA LEU A 288 -2.01 -5.93 3.50
C LEU A 288 -1.54 -6.45 2.13
N ARG A 289 -0.66 -7.46 2.13
CA ARG A 289 -0.20 -8.14 0.91
C ARG A 289 -1.38 -8.76 0.15
N GLN A 290 -2.28 -9.46 0.83
CA GLN A 290 -3.46 -10.07 0.21
C GLN A 290 -4.41 -9.00 -0.35
N GLY A 291 -4.55 -7.85 0.33
CA GLY A 291 -5.32 -6.70 -0.12
C GLY A 291 -4.85 -6.16 -1.47
N VAL A 292 -3.56 -5.88 -1.56
CA VAL A 292 -2.94 -5.43 -2.81
C VAL A 292 -3.04 -6.52 -3.88
N ARG A 293 -2.65 -7.76 -3.56
CA ARG A 293 -2.65 -8.90 -4.48
C ARG A 293 -4.02 -9.15 -5.08
N GLY A 294 -5.07 -9.13 -4.25
CA GLY A 294 -6.43 -9.44 -4.66
C GLY A 294 -6.98 -8.50 -5.74
N ILE A 295 -6.50 -7.26 -5.78
CA ILE A 295 -6.88 -6.26 -6.79
C ILE A 295 -5.89 -6.26 -7.95
N SER A 296 -4.59 -6.27 -7.65
CA SER A 296 -3.55 -6.20 -8.67
C SER A 296 -3.60 -7.41 -9.60
N ASP A 297 -3.81 -8.61 -9.06
CA ASP A 297 -3.78 -9.85 -9.85
C ASP A 297 -4.92 -9.88 -10.89
N ILE A 298 -6.08 -9.27 -10.59
CA ILE A 298 -7.21 -9.17 -11.53
C ILE A 298 -6.82 -8.36 -12.79
N ILE A 299 -5.93 -7.38 -12.63
CA ILE A 299 -5.54 -6.43 -13.69
C ILE A 299 -4.27 -6.90 -14.40
N THR A 300 -3.27 -7.38 -13.66
CA THR A 300 -1.91 -7.60 -14.16
C THR A 300 -1.64 -9.03 -14.59
N VAL A 301 -2.34 -10.01 -14.00
CA VAL A 301 -2.14 -11.42 -14.30
C VAL A 301 -3.20 -11.85 -15.32
N PRO A 302 -2.80 -12.32 -16.51
CA PRO A 302 -3.75 -12.89 -17.46
C PRO A 302 -4.49 -14.05 -16.83
N GLY A 303 -5.79 -13.87 -16.64
CA GLY A 303 -6.73 -14.84 -16.12
C GLY A 303 -7.48 -15.59 -17.22
N LEU A 304 -8.37 -16.51 -16.80
CA LEU A 304 -9.34 -17.12 -17.70
C LEU A 304 -10.41 -16.09 -18.15
N VAL A 305 -10.71 -15.15 -17.26
CA VAL A 305 -11.57 -14.00 -17.49
C VAL A 305 -10.74 -12.77 -17.11
N ASN A 306 -10.27 -12.05 -18.12
CA ASN A 306 -9.56 -10.79 -17.91
C ASN A 306 -10.58 -9.70 -17.70
N VAL A 307 -10.45 -9.00 -16.58
CA VAL A 307 -11.16 -7.75 -16.30
C VAL A 307 -10.27 -6.62 -16.79
N ASP A 308 -10.86 -5.60 -17.42
CA ASP A 308 -10.08 -4.44 -17.82
C ASP A 308 -9.88 -3.44 -16.66
N PHE A 309 -8.94 -2.52 -16.82
CA PHE A 309 -8.70 -1.50 -15.80
C PHE A 309 -9.87 -0.52 -15.65
N ALA A 310 -10.67 -0.33 -16.71
CA ALA A 310 -11.79 0.61 -16.70
C ALA A 310 -12.95 0.10 -15.83
N ASP A 311 -13.21 -1.21 -15.85
CA ASP A 311 -14.17 -1.89 -15.00
C ASP A 311 -13.78 -1.71 -13.52
N VAL A 312 -12.53 -2.01 -13.17
CA VAL A 312 -12.04 -1.85 -11.79
C VAL A 312 -12.12 -0.38 -11.36
N ARG A 313 -11.71 0.55 -12.23
CA ARG A 313 -11.82 1.99 -11.98
C ARG A 313 -13.27 2.40 -11.74
N ALA A 314 -14.23 1.92 -12.54
CA ALA A 314 -15.64 2.27 -12.41
C ALA A 314 -16.25 1.88 -11.05
N ILE A 315 -15.78 0.81 -10.41
CA ILE A 315 -16.24 0.39 -9.08
C ILE A 315 -15.47 1.07 -7.94
N MET A 316 -14.18 1.33 -8.12
CA MET A 316 -13.30 1.81 -7.04
C MET A 316 -13.13 3.33 -7.01
N GLU A 317 -13.41 4.02 -8.11
CA GLU A 317 -13.35 5.48 -8.20
C GLU A 317 -14.40 6.13 -7.29
N ASN A 318 -13.95 6.96 -6.34
CA ASN A 318 -14.79 7.62 -5.34
C ASN A 318 -15.75 6.70 -4.56
N ALA A 319 -15.42 5.41 -4.43
CA ALA A 319 -16.26 4.44 -3.71
C ALA A 319 -16.25 4.65 -2.17
N GLY A 320 -15.27 5.38 -1.66
CA GLY A 320 -15.13 5.70 -0.25
C GLY A 320 -14.69 4.50 0.58
N SER A 321 -15.35 4.26 1.71
CA SER A 321 -14.97 3.14 2.59
C SER A 321 -15.36 1.79 1.99
N SER A 322 -14.43 0.85 2.05
CA SER A 322 -14.57 -0.49 1.51
C SER A 322 -14.11 -1.54 2.53
N LEU A 323 -14.63 -2.75 2.37
CA LEU A 323 -14.33 -3.88 3.24
C LEU A 323 -13.74 -5.02 2.41
N MET A 324 -12.91 -5.83 3.05
CA MET A 324 -12.22 -6.94 2.42
C MET A 324 -12.55 -8.24 3.15
N GLY A 325 -12.84 -9.30 2.40
CA GLY A 325 -12.97 -10.66 2.90
C GLY A 325 -12.03 -11.59 2.14
N ILE A 326 -11.36 -12.48 2.88
CA ILE A 326 -10.53 -13.53 2.29
C ILE A 326 -11.00 -14.88 2.81
N GLY A 327 -11.12 -15.85 1.91
CA GLY A 327 -11.46 -17.22 2.24
C GLY A 327 -10.61 -18.20 1.45
N THR A 328 -10.11 -19.23 2.13
CA THR A 328 -9.41 -20.34 1.49
C THR A 328 -10.09 -21.65 1.87
N ALA A 329 -10.05 -22.63 0.97
CA ALA A 329 -10.53 -23.97 1.24
C ALA A 329 -9.90 -25.01 0.30
N THR A 330 -10.02 -26.27 0.68
CA THR A 330 -9.54 -27.45 -0.04
C THR A 330 -10.62 -28.54 -0.09
N GLY A 331 -10.43 -29.56 -0.92
CA GLY A 331 -11.41 -30.65 -1.07
C GLY A 331 -12.42 -30.43 -2.20
N LYS A 332 -13.50 -31.24 -2.20
CA LYS A 332 -14.45 -31.33 -3.33
C LYS A 332 -15.34 -30.09 -3.50
N THR A 333 -15.64 -29.41 -2.40
CA THR A 333 -16.49 -28.21 -2.33
C THR A 333 -15.67 -26.94 -2.11
N ARG A 334 -14.35 -27.00 -2.35
CA ARG A 334 -13.39 -25.95 -2.00
C ARG A 334 -13.78 -24.55 -2.50
N ALA A 335 -14.29 -24.40 -3.71
CA ALA A 335 -14.63 -23.06 -4.22
C ALA A 335 -15.84 -22.46 -3.49
N ARG A 336 -16.87 -23.29 -3.24
CA ARG A 336 -18.05 -22.90 -2.47
C ARG A 336 -17.68 -22.57 -1.01
N ASP A 337 -16.86 -23.41 -0.39
CA ASP A 337 -16.43 -23.22 1.00
C ASP A 337 -15.49 -22.02 1.14
N ALA A 338 -14.61 -21.77 0.16
CA ALA A 338 -13.79 -20.56 0.12
C ALA A 338 -14.65 -19.29 0.00
N ALA A 339 -15.72 -19.32 -0.79
CA ALA A 339 -16.65 -18.19 -0.91
C ALA A 339 -17.36 -17.92 0.43
N LEU A 340 -17.86 -18.97 1.09
CA LEU A 340 -18.48 -18.84 2.42
C LEU A 340 -17.49 -18.29 3.46
N ASN A 341 -16.26 -18.80 3.47
CA ASN A 341 -15.21 -18.32 4.37
C ASN A 341 -14.85 -16.85 4.11
N ALA A 342 -14.84 -16.42 2.84
CA ALA A 342 -14.56 -15.03 2.49
C ALA A 342 -15.66 -14.09 3.00
N ILE A 343 -16.92 -14.49 2.87
CA ILE A 343 -18.08 -13.70 3.32
C ILE A 343 -18.17 -13.65 4.85
N GLN A 344 -17.82 -14.75 5.52
CA GLN A 344 -17.79 -14.85 6.98
C GLN A 344 -16.49 -14.32 7.59
N SER A 345 -15.62 -13.70 6.79
CA SER A 345 -14.34 -13.20 7.25
C SER A 345 -14.52 -12.14 8.34
N PRO A 346 -13.74 -12.17 9.44
CA PRO A 346 -13.77 -11.14 10.50
C PRO A 346 -13.47 -9.71 10.01
N LEU A 347 -12.96 -9.57 8.78
CA LEU A 347 -12.64 -8.30 8.15
C LEU A 347 -13.84 -7.67 7.40
N LEU A 348 -14.93 -8.43 7.18
CA LEU A 348 -16.22 -7.96 6.65
C LEU A 348 -17.21 -7.69 7.79
N ASP A 349 -16.96 -6.65 8.59
CA ASP A 349 -17.76 -6.35 9.80
C ASP A 349 -19.21 -5.94 9.50
N ILE A 350 -19.46 -5.39 8.31
CA ILE A 350 -20.76 -4.95 7.85
C ILE A 350 -21.10 -5.84 6.66
N GLY A 351 -22.06 -6.75 6.83
CA GLY A 351 -22.45 -7.73 5.80
C GLY A 351 -22.53 -7.15 4.39
N ILE A 352 -22.11 -7.97 3.41
CA ILE A 352 -21.92 -7.58 2.00
C ILE A 352 -23.21 -7.18 1.28
N GLU A 353 -24.37 -7.51 1.87
CA GLU A 353 -25.72 -7.24 1.39
C GLU A 353 -25.97 -5.77 1.00
N ARG A 354 -25.21 -4.83 1.58
CA ARG A 354 -25.38 -3.39 1.36
C ARG A 354 -24.35 -2.76 0.42
N ALA A 355 -23.43 -3.56 -0.09
CA ALA A 355 -22.43 -3.08 -1.04
C ALA A 355 -23.09 -2.81 -2.40
N THR A 356 -22.74 -1.69 -3.02
CA THR A 356 -23.24 -1.33 -4.37
C THR A 356 -22.25 -1.70 -5.46
N GLY A 357 -20.99 -1.94 -5.10
CA GLY A 357 -19.94 -2.44 -5.98
C GLY A 357 -19.18 -3.57 -5.30
N ILE A 358 -18.90 -4.64 -6.04
CA ILE A 358 -18.19 -5.80 -5.53
C ILE A 358 -17.15 -6.23 -6.55
N VAL A 359 -15.90 -6.32 -6.10
CA VAL A 359 -14.80 -6.89 -6.87
C VAL A 359 -14.38 -8.17 -6.18
N TRP A 360 -14.38 -9.29 -6.90
CA TRP A 360 -13.89 -10.54 -6.34
C TRP A 360 -12.98 -11.29 -7.31
N ASN A 361 -11.99 -11.94 -6.73
CA ASN A 361 -11.02 -12.75 -7.43
C ASN A 361 -11.05 -14.18 -6.89
N ILE A 362 -10.99 -15.16 -7.80
CA ILE A 362 -10.73 -16.56 -7.47
C ILE A 362 -9.36 -16.99 -7.98
N THR A 363 -8.52 -17.45 -7.06
CA THR A 363 -7.21 -18.02 -7.38
C THR A 363 -7.20 -19.51 -7.07
N GLY A 364 -6.79 -20.33 -8.03
CA GLY A 364 -6.64 -21.78 -7.87
C GLY A 364 -5.56 -22.34 -8.79
N GLY A 365 -5.26 -23.63 -8.64
CA GLY A 365 -4.36 -24.33 -9.56
C GLY A 365 -4.94 -24.52 -10.96
N SER A 366 -4.18 -25.16 -11.84
CA SER A 366 -4.65 -25.56 -13.18
C SER A 366 -5.79 -26.60 -13.14
N ASP A 367 -6.08 -27.12 -11.94
CA ASP A 367 -7.20 -28.00 -11.64
C ASP A 367 -8.49 -27.23 -11.27
N LEU A 368 -8.50 -25.90 -11.29
CA LEU A 368 -9.69 -25.09 -11.07
C LEU A 368 -10.67 -25.26 -12.24
N THR A 369 -11.88 -25.72 -11.92
CA THR A 369 -12.91 -26.00 -12.93
C THR A 369 -13.97 -24.90 -13.03
N LEU A 370 -14.63 -24.79 -14.19
CA LEU A 370 -15.75 -23.85 -14.38
C LEU A 370 -16.91 -24.10 -13.40
N PHE A 371 -17.19 -25.37 -13.07
CA PHE A 371 -18.24 -25.73 -12.10
C PHE A 371 -17.93 -25.19 -10.70
N GLU A 372 -16.67 -25.24 -10.29
CA GLU A 372 -16.22 -24.68 -9.01
C GLU A 372 -16.35 -23.16 -8.99
N VAL A 373 -15.94 -22.49 -10.07
CA VAL A 373 -16.11 -21.03 -10.23
C VAL A 373 -17.59 -20.65 -10.15
N ASN A 374 -18.47 -21.36 -10.87
CA ASN A 374 -19.92 -21.11 -10.83
C ASN A 374 -20.50 -21.31 -9.43
N ALA A 375 -20.10 -22.38 -8.72
CA ALA A 375 -20.57 -22.64 -7.36
C ALA A 375 -20.13 -21.56 -6.35
N ALA A 376 -18.95 -20.97 -6.53
CA ALA A 376 -18.51 -19.81 -5.75
C ALA A 376 -19.33 -18.55 -6.09
N ALA A 377 -19.55 -18.30 -7.38
CA ALA A 377 -20.33 -17.15 -7.85
C ALA A 377 -21.77 -17.18 -7.34
N GLU A 378 -22.44 -18.33 -7.37
CA GLU A 378 -23.81 -18.50 -6.82
C GLU A 378 -23.90 -18.07 -5.36
N VAL A 379 -22.95 -18.50 -4.51
CA VAL A 379 -22.93 -18.12 -3.08
C VAL A 379 -22.75 -16.62 -2.88
N ILE A 380 -21.87 -16.00 -3.67
CA ILE A 380 -21.64 -14.55 -3.58
C ILE A 380 -22.89 -13.81 -4.08
N TYR A 381 -23.47 -14.23 -5.19
CA TYR A 381 -24.58 -13.54 -5.85
C TYR A 381 -25.89 -13.64 -5.06
N ASP A 382 -26.10 -14.72 -4.32
CA ASP A 382 -27.27 -14.91 -3.46
C ASP A 382 -27.30 -13.97 -2.23
N LEU A 383 -26.13 -13.44 -1.82
CA LEU A 383 -25.97 -12.67 -0.58
C LEU A 383 -25.77 -11.18 -0.81
N VAL A 384 -25.65 -10.74 -2.06
CA VAL A 384 -25.38 -9.34 -2.43
C VAL A 384 -26.65 -8.70 -2.97
N ASP A 385 -26.70 -7.37 -2.96
CA ASP A 385 -27.82 -6.66 -3.56
C ASP A 385 -27.93 -6.98 -5.06
N PRO A 386 -29.11 -7.35 -5.59
CA PRO A 386 -29.28 -7.66 -7.02
C PRO A 386 -28.97 -6.49 -7.97
N SER A 387 -28.91 -5.26 -7.45
CA SER A 387 -28.52 -4.06 -8.19
C SER A 387 -27.04 -3.71 -8.06
N ALA A 388 -26.27 -4.48 -7.28
CA ALA A 388 -24.83 -4.27 -7.14
C ALA A 388 -24.10 -4.53 -8.46
N ASN A 389 -23.10 -3.71 -8.75
CA ASN A 389 -22.17 -3.99 -9.85
C ASN A 389 -21.13 -5.01 -9.40
N LEU A 390 -20.98 -6.11 -10.13
CA LEU A 390 -20.09 -7.22 -9.77
C LEU A 390 -19.01 -7.42 -10.83
N ILE A 391 -17.75 -7.39 -10.39
CA ILE A 391 -16.58 -7.69 -11.20
C ILE A 391 -15.96 -9.00 -10.71
N PHE A 392 -15.71 -9.90 -11.65
CA PHE A 392 -15.16 -11.21 -11.41
C PHE A 392 -13.82 -11.39 -12.14
N GLY A 393 -12.76 -11.69 -11.38
CA GLY A 393 -11.47 -12.13 -11.90
C GLY A 393 -11.18 -13.60 -11.55
N SER A 394 -10.45 -14.29 -12.43
CA SER A 394 -9.96 -15.65 -12.16
C SER A 394 -8.50 -15.80 -12.54
N VAL A 395 -7.68 -16.22 -11.58
CA VAL A 395 -6.23 -16.34 -11.72
C VAL A 395 -5.79 -17.78 -11.49
N ILE A 396 -4.92 -18.28 -12.37
CA ILE A 396 -4.32 -19.61 -12.22
C ILE A 396 -2.94 -19.48 -11.57
N ASP A 397 -2.80 -20.03 -10.37
CA ASP A 397 -1.55 -20.12 -9.61
C ASP A 397 -1.22 -21.60 -9.35
N GLN A 398 -0.19 -22.11 -10.02
CA GLN A 398 0.23 -23.51 -9.91
C GLN A 398 0.62 -23.92 -8.48
N SER A 399 0.98 -22.96 -7.62
CA SER A 399 1.29 -23.24 -6.22
C SER A 399 0.06 -23.63 -5.40
N LEU A 400 -1.16 -23.33 -5.89
CA LEU A 400 -2.43 -23.60 -5.23
C LEU A 400 -3.14 -24.86 -5.74
N SER A 401 -2.43 -25.82 -6.33
CA SER A 401 -3.03 -27.09 -6.75
C SER A 401 -3.76 -27.78 -5.59
N GLY A 402 -5.04 -28.12 -5.77
CA GLY A 402 -5.87 -28.70 -4.71
C GLY A 402 -6.46 -27.69 -3.70
N GLN A 403 -6.16 -26.40 -3.83
CA GLN A 403 -6.66 -25.30 -2.99
C GLN A 403 -7.33 -24.21 -3.83
N VAL A 404 -8.32 -23.53 -3.26
CA VAL A 404 -8.91 -22.32 -3.83
C VAL A 404 -8.84 -21.21 -2.79
N SER A 405 -8.46 -20.02 -3.25
CA SER A 405 -8.48 -18.78 -2.48
C SER A 405 -9.41 -17.78 -3.16
N ILE A 406 -10.32 -17.18 -2.40
CA ILE A 406 -11.20 -16.12 -2.88
C ILE A 406 -10.90 -14.85 -2.08
N THR A 407 -10.76 -13.75 -2.80
CA THR A 407 -10.65 -12.42 -2.24
C THR A 407 -11.84 -11.59 -2.70
N LEU A 408 -12.56 -11.01 -1.76
CA LEU A 408 -13.77 -10.24 -1.97
C LEU A 408 -13.54 -8.82 -1.45
N ILE A 409 -13.86 -7.82 -2.26
CA ILE A 409 -13.78 -6.41 -1.91
C ILE A 409 -15.14 -5.80 -2.18
N ALA A 410 -15.78 -5.34 -1.10
CA ALA A 410 -17.08 -4.71 -1.14
C ALA A 410 -16.91 -3.20 -1.00
N THR A 411 -17.50 -2.44 -1.91
CA THR A 411 -17.41 -0.99 -1.99
C THR A 411 -18.80 -0.34 -2.04
N GLY A 412 -18.84 0.98 -1.84
CA GLY A 412 -20.07 1.77 -2.02
C GLY A 412 -21.14 1.49 -0.96
N PHE A 413 -20.72 1.28 0.29
CA PHE A 413 -21.64 1.23 1.43
C PHE A 413 -22.30 2.59 1.61
N LYS A 414 -23.62 2.67 1.39
CA LYS A 414 -24.40 3.89 1.65
C LYS A 414 -24.22 4.29 3.13
N ARG A 415 -23.71 5.50 3.35
CA ARG A 415 -23.54 6.09 4.68
C ARG A 415 -24.89 6.05 5.39
N GLN A 416 -24.94 5.50 6.60
CA GLN A 416 -25.99 5.91 7.54
C GLN A 416 -25.80 7.41 7.71
N GLU A 417 -26.69 8.21 7.13
CA GLU A 417 -26.91 9.57 7.60
C GLU A 417 -27.19 9.44 9.10
N GLU A 418 -26.18 9.72 9.93
CA GLU A 418 -26.40 10.16 11.29
C GLU A 418 -27.45 11.27 11.21
N PRO A 419 -28.59 11.16 11.90
CA PRO A 419 -29.66 12.12 11.74
C PRO A 419 -29.12 13.48 12.18
N GLU A 420 -28.86 14.35 11.19
CA GLU A 420 -28.56 15.75 11.45
C GLU A 420 -29.64 16.28 12.39
N GLY A 421 -29.18 16.81 13.52
CA GLY A 421 -30.04 17.23 14.61
C GLY A 421 -31.21 18.05 14.09
N ARG A 422 -32.42 17.61 14.46
CA ARG A 422 -33.66 18.37 14.29
C ARG A 422 -33.40 19.82 14.67
N THR A 423 -33.25 20.68 13.67
CA THR A 423 -33.34 22.12 13.83
C THR A 423 -34.76 22.39 14.29
N THR A 424 -34.89 22.79 15.55
CA THR A 424 -36.12 23.34 16.11
C THR A 424 -36.49 24.57 15.27
N GLN A 425 -37.49 24.40 14.39
CA GLN A 425 -38.13 25.53 13.73
C GLN A 425 -38.82 26.37 14.81
N GLY A 426 -38.18 27.49 15.16
CA GLY A 426 -38.80 28.57 15.90
C GLY A 426 -39.91 29.18 15.05
N SER A 427 -41.14 29.04 15.52
CA SER A 427 -42.29 29.76 15.02
C SER A 427 -42.11 31.26 15.24
N SER A 428 -42.08 32.00 14.13
CA SER A 428 -42.16 33.44 14.10
C SER A 428 -43.62 33.89 14.15
N GLN A 429 -43.99 34.63 15.19
CA GLN A 429 -45.16 35.51 15.15
C GLN A 429 -44.84 36.85 15.80
N LEU A 430 -45.14 37.91 15.05
CA LEU A 430 -44.98 39.32 15.36
C LEU A 430 -45.95 39.81 16.44
N GLY A 431 -45.52 40.81 17.22
CA GLY A 431 -46.38 41.68 18.03
C GLY A 431 -45.62 42.90 18.58
N GLN A 432 -46.11 44.09 18.26
CA GLN A 432 -45.52 45.42 18.49
C GLN A 432 -45.56 45.91 19.95
N GLY A 433 -44.71 46.89 20.30
CA GLY A 433 -45.05 47.94 21.29
C GLY A 433 -43.97 48.38 22.31
N GLU A 434 -43.53 49.64 22.15
CA GLU A 434 -43.15 50.65 23.17
C GLU A 434 -41.88 50.57 24.06
N THR A 435 -40.95 51.48 23.76
CA THR A 435 -40.23 52.51 24.58
C THR A 435 -39.88 52.37 26.09
N ILE A 436 -38.63 52.79 26.40
CA ILE A 436 -38.04 53.42 27.62
C ILE A 436 -37.07 52.57 28.48
N GLY A 437 -35.78 52.96 28.45
CA GLY A 437 -35.03 53.48 29.61
C GLY A 437 -34.37 52.55 30.65
N ILE A 438 -33.04 52.70 30.75
CA ILE A 438 -32.19 52.73 31.96
C ILE A 438 -31.84 51.41 32.70
N ASN A 439 -30.52 51.17 32.78
CA ASN A 439 -29.75 50.48 33.83
C ASN A 439 -30.52 49.97 35.06
N ARG A 440 -30.44 48.65 35.33
CA ARG A 440 -30.24 48.07 36.68
C ARG A 440 -30.08 46.54 36.62
N ARG A 441 -29.00 46.03 37.23
CA ARG A 441 -28.96 44.67 37.79
C ARG A 441 -30.10 44.52 38.81
N PRO A 442 -30.64 43.30 38.96
CA PRO A 442 -30.80 42.79 40.31
C PRO A 442 -30.44 41.31 40.48
N SER A 443 -29.95 41.03 41.68
CA SER A 443 -29.91 39.77 42.40
C SER A 443 -31.29 39.18 42.67
N SER A 444 -31.44 37.86 42.65
CA SER A 444 -31.92 37.05 43.78
C SER A 444 -32.15 35.59 43.39
N PHE A 445 -31.80 34.72 44.34
CA PHE A 445 -32.13 33.30 44.42
C PHE A 445 -33.65 33.08 44.53
N ILE A 446 -34.16 31.95 44.00
CA ILE A 446 -34.82 30.84 44.75
C ILE A 446 -35.21 29.68 43.79
N GLU A 447 -34.73 28.49 44.19
CA GLU A 447 -35.24 27.09 44.11
C GLU A 447 -35.99 26.50 42.90
N GLY A 448 -35.51 25.31 42.48
CA GLY A 448 -36.26 24.34 41.67
C GLY A 448 -35.46 23.05 41.36
N ASN A 449 -35.60 22.04 42.22
CA ASN A 449 -35.27 20.59 42.14
C ASN A 449 -33.81 20.07 42.02
N PRO A 450 -33.38 19.15 42.92
CA PRO A 450 -32.10 18.45 42.80
C PRO A 450 -32.21 17.26 41.83
N VAL A 451 -31.22 17.13 40.94
CA VAL A 451 -31.03 15.95 40.09
C VAL A 451 -30.69 14.75 40.98
N GLU A 452 -31.52 13.71 40.93
CA GLU A 452 -31.37 12.50 41.71
C GLU A 452 -30.29 11.60 41.10
N ILE A 453 -29.20 11.36 41.84
CA ILE A 453 -28.07 10.54 41.39
C ILE A 453 -28.39 9.06 41.64
N PRO A 454 -28.34 8.18 40.62
CA PRO A 454 -28.58 6.75 40.75
C PRO A 454 -27.68 6.07 41.79
N GLU A 455 -28.25 5.13 42.54
CA GLU A 455 -27.69 4.55 43.77
C GLU A 455 -26.31 3.86 43.58
N PHE A 456 -26.00 3.38 42.38
CA PHE A 456 -24.72 2.72 42.07
C PHE A 456 -23.51 3.69 41.98
N LEU A 457 -23.75 5.00 41.87
CA LEU A 457 -22.70 6.03 41.81
C LEU A 457 -22.29 6.57 43.19
N ARG A 458 -22.97 6.18 44.28
CA ARG A 458 -22.58 6.54 45.66
C ARG A 458 -21.45 5.64 46.17
N LYS A 459 -20.23 5.80 45.64
CA LYS A 459 -19.04 5.10 46.16
C LYS A 459 -18.61 5.65 47.52
N LYS A 460 -18.77 4.81 48.57
CA LYS A 460 -18.13 4.95 49.90
C LYS A 460 -16.62 4.82 49.77
N GLY A 461 -15.90 5.94 49.86
CA GLY A 461 -14.47 5.94 50.15
C GLY A 461 -14.22 6.10 51.65
N ARG A 462 -13.74 5.05 52.33
CA ARG A 462 -12.85 5.23 53.49
C ARG A 462 -11.78 4.13 53.50
N SER A 463 -10.57 4.60 53.25
CA SER A 463 -9.29 3.92 53.46
C SER A 463 -9.15 3.39 54.89
N ARG A 464 -8.73 2.14 55.02
CA ARG A 464 -8.09 1.57 56.23
C ARG A 464 -7.03 0.56 55.76
N TYR A 465 -5.77 0.93 55.86
CA TYR A 465 -4.66 -0.02 55.92
C TYR A 465 -4.44 -0.44 57.38
N PRO A 466 -4.15 -1.72 57.68
CA PRO A 466 -3.36 -2.08 58.85
C PRO A 466 -1.90 -2.32 58.44
N ARG A 467 -0.96 -1.85 59.28
CA ARG A 467 0.43 -2.31 59.30
C ARG A 467 0.49 -3.71 59.90
N VAL A 468 1.21 -4.63 59.26
CA VAL A 468 2.26 -5.47 59.87
C VAL A 468 3.34 -5.65 58.83
#